data_AF-A0A352QRY8-F1
#
_entry.id   AF-A0A352QRY8-F1
#
_cell.length_a   1.000
_cell.length_b   1.000
_cell.length_c   1.000
_cell.angle_alpha   90.00
_cell.angle_beta   90.00
_cell.angle_gamma   90.00
#
_symmetry.space_group_name_H-M   'P 1'
#
loop_
_entity.id
_entity.type
_entity.pdbx_description
1 polymer ?
#
loop_
_entity_poly.entity_id
_entity_poly.type
_entity_poly.pdbx_seq_one_letter_code
_entity_poly.pdbx_strand_id
1 'polypeptide(L)'
;MSPTSPDQAGELLQRQQARRRRVRRLMRPLPRRGNLARYPILKYFAGPARRMPFLWSYRPEHVRPALYIGSILTLLPLLGVQLVLALGACMLLRGNLPIAAALQMVSNPLTAAPLYGLTYAVGSPIVTWLMPAAGAAVRVPTALGAGALALGLVLAGSIHLVWEVARRRRQREAQALRVHRSVNRVPTGTPEQAC
;
A
#
# COMPACT_ATOMS: atom_id res chain seq x y z
N MET A 1 -2.23 32.47 4.33
CA MET A 1 -1.33 33.14 3.37
C MET A 1 -1.83 32.82 1.96
N SER A 2 -2.66 33.72 1.43
CA SER A 2 -3.27 33.62 0.10
C SER A 2 -2.22 33.99 -0.95
N PRO A 3 -2.09 33.27 -2.09
CA PRO A 3 -1.13 33.65 -3.11
C PRO A 3 -1.53 34.99 -3.73
N THR A 4 -0.65 35.97 -3.61
CA THR A 4 -0.75 37.32 -4.15
C THR A 4 0.02 37.40 -5.47
N SER A 5 -0.60 37.89 -6.55
CA SER A 5 -0.09 38.04 -7.92
C SER A 5 -0.19 36.81 -8.87
N PRO A 6 -0.54 37.04 -10.16
CA PRO A 6 -0.64 36.00 -11.20
C PRO A 6 0.69 35.27 -11.46
N ASP A 7 1.81 35.90 -11.14
CA ASP A 7 3.16 35.38 -11.33
C ASP A 7 3.46 34.26 -10.31
N GLN A 8 3.02 34.45 -9.05
CA GLN A 8 3.15 33.44 -8.00
C GLN A 8 2.29 32.20 -8.26
N ALA A 9 1.11 32.37 -8.88
CA ALA A 9 0.25 31.26 -9.25
C ALA A 9 0.91 30.35 -10.31
N GLY A 10 1.60 30.96 -11.28
CA GLY A 10 2.39 30.24 -12.29
C GLY A 10 3.54 29.44 -11.66
N GLU A 11 4.28 30.05 -10.73
CA GLU A 11 5.40 29.40 -10.04
C GLU A 11 4.95 28.21 -9.17
N LEU A 12 3.82 28.34 -8.46
CA LEU A 12 3.24 27.25 -7.67
C LEU A 12 2.77 26.08 -8.53
N LEU A 13 2.15 26.35 -9.68
CA LEU A 13 1.74 25.32 -10.64
C LEU A 13 2.97 24.59 -11.21
N GLN A 14 4.03 25.32 -11.57
CA GLN A 14 5.27 24.74 -12.04
C GLN A 14 5.92 23.85 -10.97
N ARG A 15 5.97 24.29 -9.70
CA ARG A 15 6.45 23.46 -8.57
C ARG A 15 5.62 22.20 -8.39
N GLN A 16 4.29 22.30 -8.48
CA GLN A 16 3.40 21.13 -8.40
C GLN A 16 3.63 20.16 -9.56
N GLN A 17 3.80 20.67 -10.79
CA GLN A 17 4.07 19.85 -11.98
C GLN A 17 5.44 19.18 -11.90
N ALA A 18 6.48 19.89 -11.46
CA ALA A 18 7.82 19.33 -11.25
C ALA A 18 7.81 18.20 -10.20
N ARG A 19 7.07 18.39 -9.10
CA ARG A 19 6.88 17.36 -8.06
C ARG A 19 6.17 16.13 -8.63
N ARG A 20 5.12 16.30 -9.44
CA ARG A 20 4.44 15.20 -10.15
C ARG A 20 5.37 14.47 -11.12
N ARG A 21 6.24 15.18 -11.85
CA ARG A 21 7.22 14.58 -12.78
C ARG A 21 8.28 13.76 -12.06
N ARG A 22 8.79 14.23 -10.91
CA ARG A 22 9.75 13.49 -10.08
C ARG A 22 9.13 12.21 -9.51
N VAL A 23 7.92 12.28 -8.98
CA VAL A 23 7.18 11.10 -8.49
C VAL A 23 6.95 10.10 -9.63
N ARG A 24 6.57 10.56 -10.83
CA ARG A 24 6.44 9.70 -12.01
C ARG A 24 7.76 9.03 -12.42
N ARG A 25 8.91 9.71 -12.32
CA ARG A 25 10.23 9.10 -12.57
C ARG A 25 10.58 8.07 -11.50
N LEU A 26 10.34 8.37 -10.23
CA LEU A 26 10.59 7.45 -9.12
C LEU A 26 9.69 6.20 -9.19
N MET A 27 8.49 6.32 -9.77
CA MET A 27 7.57 5.22 -10.02
C MET A 27 7.86 4.45 -11.33
N ARG A 28 8.90 4.80 -12.11
CA ARG A 28 9.30 4.05 -13.32
C ARG A 28 9.78 2.61 -13.07
N PRO A 29 10.41 2.24 -11.94
CA PRO A 29 10.85 0.87 -11.68
C PRO A 29 9.70 -0.11 -11.39
N LEU A 30 8.44 0.35 -11.39
CA LEU A 30 7.31 -0.53 -11.14
C LEU A 30 7.15 -1.56 -12.29
N PRO A 31 6.99 -2.86 -11.99
CA PRO A 31 6.76 -3.89 -13.00
C PRO A 31 5.52 -3.53 -13.83
N ARG A 32 5.75 -3.08 -15.06
CA ARG A 32 4.70 -2.69 -16.01
C ARG A 32 3.90 -3.93 -16.41
N ARG A 33 2.57 -3.80 -16.51
CA ARG A 33 1.58 -4.84 -16.91
C ARG A 33 2.06 -5.77 -18.04
N GLY A 34 2.84 -5.25 -18.99
CA GLY A 34 3.35 -6.02 -20.14
C GLY A 34 4.56 -6.93 -19.86
N ASN A 35 5.32 -6.73 -18.77
CA ASN A 35 6.57 -7.46 -18.52
C ASN A 35 6.44 -8.63 -17.53
N LEU A 36 5.25 -8.88 -16.97
CA LEU A 36 5.01 -10.03 -16.09
C LEU A 36 5.29 -11.37 -16.79
N ALA A 37 5.07 -11.44 -18.11
CA ALA A 37 5.31 -12.63 -18.91
C ALA A 37 6.79 -13.00 -19.08
N ARG A 38 7.71 -12.09 -18.77
CA ARG A 38 9.15 -12.27 -18.99
C ARG A 38 9.82 -13.11 -17.89
N TYR A 39 9.14 -13.36 -16.77
CA TYR A 39 9.66 -14.17 -15.66
C TYR A 39 9.07 -15.59 -15.70
N PRO A 40 9.91 -16.65 -15.69
CA PRO A 40 9.49 -18.03 -15.93
C PRO A 40 8.50 -18.58 -14.90
N ILE A 41 8.55 -18.09 -13.66
CA ILE A 41 7.62 -18.47 -12.58
C ILE A 41 6.30 -17.69 -12.68
N LEU A 42 6.36 -16.46 -13.20
CA LEU A 42 5.23 -15.55 -13.28
C LEU A 42 4.35 -15.79 -14.52
N LYS A 43 4.87 -16.54 -15.53
CA LYS A 43 4.14 -16.90 -16.76
C LYS A 43 2.84 -17.68 -16.47
N TYR A 44 2.84 -18.56 -15.45
CA TYR A 44 1.68 -19.35 -15.04
C TYR A 44 0.54 -18.48 -14.50
N PHE A 45 0.90 -17.37 -13.87
CA PHE A 45 -0.06 -16.41 -13.33
C PHE A 45 -0.36 -15.26 -14.30
N ALA A 46 0.44 -15.08 -15.35
CA ALA A 46 0.31 -13.98 -16.32
C ALA A 46 -0.98 -14.04 -17.15
N GLY A 47 -1.56 -15.23 -17.33
CA GLY A 47 -2.87 -15.43 -17.97
C GLY A 47 -4.02 -14.85 -17.12
N PRO A 48 -4.27 -15.39 -15.91
CA PRO A 48 -5.33 -14.88 -15.04
C PRO A 48 -5.08 -13.45 -14.56
N ALA A 49 -3.83 -13.06 -14.27
CA ALA A 49 -3.50 -11.69 -13.87
C ALA A 49 -3.83 -10.64 -14.95
N ARG A 50 -3.75 -11.01 -16.25
CA ARG A 50 -4.14 -10.12 -17.36
C ARG A 50 -5.64 -9.88 -17.48
N ARG A 51 -6.47 -10.84 -17.04
CA ARG A 51 -7.94 -10.73 -17.10
C ARG A 51 -8.55 -10.01 -15.89
N MET A 52 -7.73 -9.66 -14.90
CA MET A 52 -8.16 -9.16 -13.60
C MET A 52 -7.78 -7.68 -13.42
N PRO A 53 -8.66 -6.72 -13.77
CA PRO A 53 -8.34 -5.29 -13.67
C PRO A 53 -8.22 -4.77 -12.23
N PHE A 54 -8.87 -5.44 -11.26
CA PHE A 54 -8.78 -5.11 -9.82
C PHE A 54 -7.35 -5.13 -9.29
N LEU A 55 -6.54 -5.97 -9.91
CA LEU A 55 -5.24 -6.41 -9.46
C LEU A 55 -4.19 -5.27 -9.70
N TRP A 56 -4.54 -4.28 -10.54
CA TRP A 56 -3.82 -3.01 -10.79
C TRP A 56 -4.65 -1.77 -10.41
N SER A 57 -5.75 -1.95 -9.67
CA SER A 57 -6.64 -0.88 -9.28
C SER A 57 -6.21 -0.28 -7.94
N TYR A 58 -5.99 1.03 -7.89
CA TYR A 58 -5.65 1.76 -6.66
C TYR A 58 -6.87 2.13 -5.82
N ARG A 59 -8.00 1.48 -6.07
CA ARG A 59 -9.22 1.67 -5.28
C ARG A 59 -9.02 1.07 -3.88
N PRO A 60 -9.49 1.74 -2.82
CA PRO A 60 -9.22 1.34 -1.45
C PRO A 60 -9.70 -0.07 -1.11
N GLU A 61 -10.75 -0.55 -1.79
CA GLU A 61 -11.31 -1.89 -1.63
C GLU A 61 -10.29 -2.99 -2.00
N HIS A 62 -9.41 -2.74 -2.96
CA HIS A 62 -8.36 -3.69 -3.39
C HIS A 62 -7.01 -3.44 -2.70
N VAL A 63 -6.78 -2.21 -2.24
CA VAL A 63 -5.55 -1.83 -1.54
C VAL A 63 -5.49 -2.43 -0.13
N ARG A 64 -6.62 -2.43 0.59
CA ARG A 64 -6.72 -2.97 1.96
C ARG A 64 -6.27 -4.44 2.05
N PRO A 65 -6.87 -5.41 1.33
CA PRO A 65 -6.47 -6.81 1.46
C PRO A 65 -5.00 -7.05 1.08
N ALA A 66 -4.48 -6.30 0.08
CA ALA A 66 -3.07 -6.39 -0.31
C ALA A 66 -2.11 -5.89 0.78
N LEU A 67 -2.48 -4.86 1.54
CA LEU A 67 -1.68 -4.37 2.67
C LEU A 67 -1.61 -5.40 3.80
N TYR A 68 -2.74 -5.98 4.20
CA TYR A 68 -2.79 -6.97 5.29
C TYR A 68 -2.01 -8.23 4.95
N ILE A 69 -2.34 -8.86 3.82
CA ILE A 69 -1.64 -10.07 3.39
C ILE A 69 -0.17 -9.80 3.08
N GLY A 70 0.12 -8.69 2.39
CA GLY A 70 1.49 -8.32 2.05
C GLY A 70 2.36 -8.14 3.29
N SER A 71 1.83 -7.51 4.34
CA SER A 71 2.57 -7.25 5.59
C SER A 71 2.88 -8.54 6.32
N ILE A 72 1.92 -9.46 6.41
CA ILE A 72 2.11 -10.77 7.02
C ILE A 72 3.15 -11.58 6.23
N LEU A 73 2.97 -11.71 4.90
CA LEU A 73 3.88 -12.50 4.06
C LEU A 73 5.32 -11.99 4.05
N THR A 74 5.51 -10.66 4.14
CA THR A 74 6.84 -10.04 4.18
C THR A 74 7.60 -10.43 5.45
N LEU A 75 6.89 -10.69 6.55
CA LEU A 75 7.49 -11.04 7.85
C LEU A 75 7.68 -12.56 8.03
N LEU A 76 6.99 -13.38 7.23
CA LEU A 76 7.20 -14.82 7.24
C LEU A 76 8.57 -15.16 6.64
N PRO A 77 9.31 -16.13 7.21
CA PRO A 77 10.61 -16.55 6.73
C PRO A 77 10.52 -17.43 5.47
N LEU A 78 10.07 -16.84 4.35
CA LEU A 78 9.76 -17.50 3.08
C LEU A 78 10.61 -16.94 1.92
N LEU A 79 11.90 -16.67 2.17
CA LEU A 79 12.84 -16.15 1.16
C LEU A 79 12.75 -16.96 -0.13
N GLY A 80 12.35 -16.29 -1.23
CA GLY A 80 12.22 -16.87 -2.57
C GLY A 80 10.78 -17.16 -3.01
N VAL A 81 9.91 -17.67 -2.12
CA VAL A 81 8.53 -18.06 -2.47
C VAL A 81 7.51 -16.95 -2.16
N GLN A 82 7.91 -15.95 -1.37
CA GLN A 82 7.10 -14.77 -0.97
C GLN A 82 6.34 -14.12 -2.13
N LEU A 83 6.98 -13.89 -3.28
CA LEU A 83 6.34 -13.20 -4.41
C LEU A 83 5.23 -14.04 -5.05
N VAL A 84 5.41 -15.35 -5.12
CA VAL A 84 4.43 -16.29 -5.68
C VAL A 84 3.22 -16.40 -4.76
N LEU A 85 3.47 -16.53 -3.45
CA LEU A 85 2.41 -16.56 -2.45
C LEU A 85 1.65 -15.24 -2.39
N ALA A 86 2.35 -14.11 -2.47
CA ALA A 86 1.73 -12.78 -2.52
C ALA A 86 0.84 -12.63 -3.76
N LEU A 87 1.28 -13.14 -4.91
CA LEU A 87 0.49 -13.13 -6.14
C LEU A 87 -0.76 -13.99 -6.03
N GLY A 88 -0.62 -15.24 -5.57
CA GLY A 88 -1.75 -16.15 -5.36
C GLY A 88 -2.76 -15.58 -4.36
N ALA A 89 -2.26 -15.04 -3.24
CA ALA A 89 -3.09 -14.43 -2.22
C ALA A 89 -3.82 -13.16 -2.70
N CYS A 90 -3.18 -12.32 -3.53
CA CYS A 90 -3.84 -11.18 -4.17
C CYS A 90 -4.93 -11.62 -5.15
N MET A 91 -4.73 -12.73 -5.86
CA MET A 91 -5.75 -13.28 -6.76
C MET A 91 -6.97 -13.78 -5.96
N LEU A 92 -6.74 -14.46 -4.84
CA LEU A 92 -7.80 -15.00 -3.99
C LEU A 92 -8.58 -13.88 -3.27
N LEU A 93 -7.89 -12.91 -2.67
CA LEU A 93 -8.52 -11.81 -1.94
C LEU A 93 -8.89 -10.60 -2.80
N ARG A 94 -8.75 -10.71 -4.13
CA ARG A 94 -8.99 -9.62 -5.08
C ARG A 94 -8.23 -8.33 -4.73
N GLY A 95 -6.96 -8.49 -4.32
CA GLY A 95 -6.07 -7.42 -3.87
C GLY A 95 -5.20 -6.79 -4.96
N ASN A 96 -4.65 -5.61 -4.65
CA ASN A 96 -3.71 -4.87 -5.51
C ASN A 96 -2.30 -5.48 -5.45
N LEU A 97 -1.85 -6.09 -6.55
CA LEU A 97 -0.56 -6.75 -6.64
C LEU A 97 0.64 -5.81 -6.52
N PRO A 98 0.68 -4.64 -7.20
CA PRO A 98 1.77 -3.68 -7.02
C PRO A 98 2.07 -3.35 -5.56
N ILE A 99 1.04 -3.22 -4.72
CA ILE A 99 1.22 -2.95 -3.29
C ILE A 99 1.80 -4.16 -2.57
N ALA A 100 1.22 -5.35 -2.77
CA ALA A 100 1.74 -6.57 -2.14
C ALA A 100 3.19 -6.86 -2.56
N ALA A 101 3.54 -6.66 -3.83
CA ALA A 101 4.89 -6.81 -4.36
C ALA A 101 5.86 -5.77 -3.78
N ALA A 102 5.43 -4.51 -3.64
CA ALA A 102 6.23 -3.47 -3.01
C ALA A 102 6.54 -3.79 -1.53
N LEU A 103 5.58 -4.38 -0.81
CA LEU A 103 5.82 -4.85 0.55
C LEU A 103 6.88 -5.96 0.59
N GLN A 104 6.85 -6.92 -0.35
CA GLN A 104 7.87 -7.97 -0.40
C GLN A 104 9.29 -7.44 -0.64
N MET A 105 9.44 -6.31 -1.34
CA MET A 105 10.78 -5.69 -1.52
C MET A 105 11.40 -5.21 -0.21
N VAL A 106 10.60 -5.02 0.85
CA VAL A 106 11.10 -4.67 2.19
C VAL A 106 11.81 -5.86 2.83
N SER A 107 11.38 -7.09 2.55
CA SER A 107 12.05 -8.34 2.93
C SER A 107 13.12 -8.67 1.90
N ASN A 108 14.27 -8.03 2.01
CA ASN A 108 15.46 -8.34 1.22
C ASN A 108 16.42 -9.22 2.06
N PRO A 109 17.35 -9.98 1.45
CA PRO A 109 18.27 -10.85 2.20
C PRO A 109 19.07 -10.12 3.29
N LEU A 110 19.33 -8.82 3.10
CA LEU A 110 20.01 -7.98 4.07
C LEU A 110 19.12 -7.62 5.28
N THR A 111 17.81 -7.45 5.09
CA THR A 111 16.82 -7.14 6.14
C THR A 111 16.16 -8.38 6.73
N ALA A 112 16.31 -9.55 6.10
CA ALA A 112 15.73 -10.80 6.57
C ALA A 112 16.23 -11.19 7.97
N ALA A 113 17.53 -11.06 8.23
CA ALA A 113 18.11 -11.38 9.54
C ALA A 113 17.49 -10.56 10.69
N PRO A 114 17.45 -9.21 10.66
CA PRO A 114 16.80 -8.43 11.70
C PRO A 114 15.29 -8.66 11.76
N LEU A 115 14.62 -8.89 10.62
CA LEU A 115 13.20 -9.21 10.58
C LEU A 115 12.88 -10.51 11.30
N TYR A 116 13.65 -11.58 11.07
CA TYR A 116 13.43 -12.87 11.70
C TYR A 116 13.76 -12.86 13.19
N GLY A 117 14.78 -12.08 13.59
CA GLY A 117 15.04 -11.83 15.00
C GLY A 117 13.84 -11.17 15.69
N LEU A 118 13.24 -10.15 15.06
CA LEU A 118 12.08 -9.46 15.61
C LEU A 118 10.83 -10.36 15.67
N THR A 119 10.54 -11.12 14.61
CA THR A 119 9.39 -12.03 14.62
C THR A 119 9.56 -13.15 15.64
N TYR A 120 10.78 -13.68 15.81
CA TYR A 120 11.04 -14.65 16.87
C TYR A 120 10.88 -14.03 18.26
N ALA A 121 11.42 -12.83 18.50
CA ALA A 121 11.31 -12.15 19.79
C ALA A 121 9.84 -11.91 20.20
N VAL A 122 8.98 -11.55 19.25
CA VAL A 122 7.56 -11.34 19.50
C VAL A 122 6.78 -12.65 19.61
N GLY A 123 7.11 -13.65 18.79
CA GLY A 123 6.37 -14.91 18.75
C GLY A 123 6.76 -15.92 19.82
N SER A 124 8.01 -15.90 20.30
CA SER A 124 8.52 -16.79 21.35
C SER A 124 7.67 -16.76 22.64
N PRO A 125 7.32 -15.59 23.23
CA PRO A 125 6.45 -15.56 24.41
C PRO A 125 5.03 -16.05 24.10
N ILE A 126 4.50 -15.77 22.90
CA ILE A 126 3.16 -16.22 22.48
C ILE A 126 3.10 -17.74 22.43
N VAL A 127 4.08 -18.38 21.78
CA VAL A 127 4.14 -19.84 21.66
C VAL A 127 4.47 -20.50 23.00
N THR A 128 5.30 -19.87 23.83
CA THR A 128 5.59 -20.40 25.17
C THR A 128 4.33 -20.43 26.03
N TRP A 129 3.48 -19.41 25.92
CA TRP A 129 2.20 -19.38 26.63
C TRP A 129 1.19 -20.38 26.07
N LEU A 130 1.10 -20.50 24.74
CA LEU A 130 0.14 -21.38 24.07
C LEU A 130 0.53 -22.88 24.13
N MET A 131 1.83 -23.16 24.04
CA MET A 131 2.39 -24.50 23.91
C MET A 131 3.70 -24.64 24.73
N PRO A 132 3.63 -24.58 26.07
CA PRO A 132 4.81 -24.55 26.94
C PRO A 132 5.71 -25.79 26.80
N ALA A 133 5.11 -26.94 26.48
CA ALA A 133 5.81 -28.22 26.30
C ALA A 133 6.35 -28.48 24.88
N ALA A 134 6.18 -27.53 23.93
CA ALA A 134 6.63 -27.75 22.56
C ALA A 134 8.16 -27.86 22.47
N GLY A 135 8.69 -28.93 21.89
CA GLY A 135 10.12 -29.07 21.63
C GLY A 135 10.65 -28.01 20.65
N ALA A 136 11.97 -27.76 20.65
CA ALA A 136 12.59 -26.69 19.86
C ALA A 136 12.26 -26.76 18.35
N ALA A 137 12.17 -27.96 17.78
CA ALA A 137 11.83 -28.19 16.38
C ALA A 137 10.44 -27.66 15.99
N VAL A 138 9.48 -27.69 16.92
CA VAL A 138 8.12 -27.16 16.71
C VAL A 138 8.07 -25.70 17.13
N ARG A 139 8.75 -25.34 18.23
CA ARG A 139 8.70 -24.01 18.83
C ARG A 139 9.29 -22.92 17.93
N VAL A 140 10.43 -23.17 17.28
CA VAL A 140 11.10 -22.15 16.46
C VAL A 140 10.26 -21.76 15.23
N PRO A 141 9.77 -22.69 14.39
CA PRO A 141 8.93 -22.33 13.26
C PRO A 141 7.59 -21.71 13.66
N THR A 142 6.95 -22.22 14.71
CA THR A 142 5.66 -21.68 15.19
C THR A 142 5.82 -20.29 15.79
N ALA A 143 6.91 -20.01 16.50
CA ALA A 143 7.21 -18.67 17.03
C ALA A 143 7.42 -17.67 15.89
N LEU A 144 8.19 -18.02 14.87
CA LEU A 144 8.37 -17.17 13.69
C LEU A 144 7.04 -16.87 12.99
N GLY A 145 6.19 -17.87 12.82
CA GLY A 145 4.86 -17.71 12.24
C GLY A 145 3.93 -16.83 13.07
N ALA A 146 3.84 -17.09 14.38
CA ALA A 146 3.00 -16.34 15.31
C ALA A 146 3.45 -14.86 15.41
N GLY A 147 4.76 -14.62 15.52
CA GLY A 147 5.31 -13.27 15.56
C GLY A 147 5.11 -12.52 14.25
N ALA A 148 5.27 -13.18 13.10
CA ALA A 148 5.02 -12.58 11.80
C ALA A 148 3.53 -12.22 11.58
N LEU A 149 2.61 -13.05 12.07
CA LEU A 149 1.18 -12.73 12.07
C LEU A 149 0.87 -11.52 12.95
N ALA A 150 1.35 -11.52 14.20
CA ALA A 150 1.10 -10.43 15.14
C ALA A 150 1.67 -9.09 14.63
N LEU A 151 2.95 -9.06 14.26
CA LEU A 151 3.60 -7.86 13.72
C LEU A 151 3.02 -7.45 12.36
N GLY A 152 2.65 -8.42 11.52
CA GLY A 152 2.04 -8.15 10.22
C GLY A 152 0.70 -7.45 10.34
N LEU A 153 -0.15 -7.88 11.28
CA LEU A 153 -1.42 -7.23 11.59
C LEU A 153 -1.22 -5.83 12.19
N VAL A 154 -0.25 -5.67 13.11
CA VAL A 154 0.07 -4.35 13.69
C VAL A 154 0.58 -3.39 12.63
N LEU A 155 1.47 -3.84 11.74
CA LEU A 155 2.01 -3.03 10.65
C LEU A 155 0.90 -2.63 9.67
N ALA A 156 0.08 -3.59 9.25
CA ALA A 156 -1.04 -3.34 8.35
C ALA A 156 -2.08 -2.39 8.97
N GLY A 157 -2.41 -2.59 10.25
CA GLY A 157 -3.30 -1.73 11.02
C GLY A 157 -2.75 -0.31 11.16
N SER A 158 -1.45 -0.16 11.42
CA SER A 158 -0.78 1.14 11.50
C SER A 158 -0.82 1.89 10.17
N ILE A 159 -0.49 1.20 9.07
CA ILE A 159 -0.59 1.78 7.71
C ILE A 159 -2.04 2.17 7.39
N HIS A 160 -3.00 1.31 7.75
CA HIS A 160 -4.42 1.57 7.54
C HIS A 160 -4.91 2.79 8.34
N LEU A 161 -4.50 2.92 9.61
CA LEU A 161 -4.84 4.03 10.48
C LEU A 161 -4.28 5.35 9.92
N VAL A 162 -3.00 5.37 9.55
CA VAL A 162 -2.36 6.54 8.93
C VAL A 162 -3.10 6.95 7.66
N TRP A 163 -3.46 5.97 6.83
CA TRP A 163 -4.21 6.21 5.60
C TRP A 163 -5.60 6.79 5.87
N GLU A 164 -6.33 6.24 6.85
CA GLU A 164 -7.66 6.71 7.23
C GLU A 164 -7.62 8.12 7.81
N VAL A 165 -6.64 8.42 8.67
CA VAL A 165 -6.41 9.77 9.21
C VAL A 165 -6.08 10.76 8.09
N ALA A 166 -5.17 10.41 7.19
CA ALA A 166 -4.81 11.26 6.05
C ALA A 166 -6.00 11.48 5.11
N ARG A 167 -6.82 10.45 4.89
CA ARG A 167 -8.04 10.53 4.08
C ARG A 167 -9.06 11.48 4.71
N ARG A 168 -9.30 11.37 6.02
CA ARG A 168 -10.20 12.26 6.77
C ARG A 168 -9.73 13.70 6.74
N ARG A 169 -8.43 13.95 6.91
CA ARG A 169 -7.83 15.30 6.79
C ARG A 169 -8.11 15.90 5.41
N ARG A 170 -7.83 15.16 4.34
CA ARG A 170 -8.09 15.62 2.96
C ARG A 170 -9.57 15.86 2.67
N GLN A 171 -10.46 15.04 3.21
CA GLN A 171 -11.91 15.23 3.03
C GLN A 171 -12.40 16.48 3.75
N ARG A 172 -11.92 16.74 4.98
CA ARG A 172 -12.25 17.96 5.72
C ARG A 172 -11.77 19.21 4.98
N GLU A 173 -10.54 19.20 4.46
CA GLU A 173 -10.00 20.28 3.63
C GLU A 173 -10.85 20.48 2.36
N ALA A 174 -11.22 19.40 1.66
CA ALA A 174 -12.06 19.49 0.47
C ALA A 174 -13.47 20.00 0.78
N GLN A 175 -14.02 19.68 1.96
CA GLN A 175 -15.35 20.13 2.37
C GLN A 175 -15.34 21.60 2.80
N ALA A 176 -14.31 22.04 3.54
CA ALA A 176 -14.12 23.45 3.86
C ALA A 176 -14.00 24.31 2.59
N LEU A 177 -13.28 23.82 1.57
CA LEU A 177 -13.20 24.48 0.26
C LEU A 177 -14.55 24.52 -0.47
N ARG A 178 -15.36 23.45 -0.40
CA ARG A 178 -16.70 23.42 -1.00
C ARG A 178 -17.65 24.43 -0.36
N VAL A 179 -17.65 24.50 0.98
CA VAL A 179 -18.47 25.46 1.73
C VAL A 179 -18.03 26.90 1.44
N HIS A 180 -16.72 27.17 1.45
CA HIS A 180 -16.22 28.50 1.14
C HIS A 180 -16.56 28.93 -0.31
N ARG A 181 -16.54 27.98 -1.25
CA ARG A 181 -16.91 28.20 -2.66
C ARG A 181 -18.41 28.37 -2.86
N SER A 182 -19.26 27.75 -2.04
CA SER A 182 -20.72 27.98 -2.09
C SER A 182 -21.13 29.31 -1.48
N VAL A 183 -20.45 29.75 -0.40
CA VAL A 183 -20.68 31.06 0.23
C VAL A 183 -20.18 32.21 -0.66
N ASN A 184 -18.99 32.08 -1.25
CA ASN A 184 -18.42 33.11 -2.15
C ASN A 184 -18.82 32.93 -3.61
N ARG A 185 -19.86 32.14 -3.90
CA ARG A 185 -20.38 32.05 -5.26
C ARG A 185 -21.13 33.35 -5.55
N VAL A 186 -20.45 34.31 -6.18
CA VAL A 186 -21.10 35.49 -6.75
C VAL A 186 -22.17 34.96 -7.72
N PRO A 187 -23.46 35.30 -7.54
CA PRO A 187 -24.45 34.96 -8.53
C PRO A 187 -24.04 35.66 -9.81
N THR A 188 -23.56 34.90 -10.78
CA THR A 188 -23.47 35.35 -12.15
C THR A 188 -24.92 35.46 -12.61
N GLY A 189 -25.55 36.60 -12.32
CA GLY A 189 -26.71 37.05 -13.05
C GLY A 189 -26.27 37.08 -14.50
N THR A 190 -26.75 36.14 -15.28
CA THR A 190 -26.81 36.29 -16.73
C THR A 190 -27.52 37.62 -16.98
N PRO A 191 -26.90 38.62 -17.63
CA PRO A 191 -27.63 39.74 -18.17
C PRO A 191 -28.39 39.22 -19.40
N GLU A 192 -29.42 38.43 -19.15
CA GLU A 192 -30.53 38.27 -20.06
C GLU A 192 -31.64 39.13 -19.45
N GLN A 193 -32.31 39.96 -20.25
CA GLN A 193 -33.44 40.81 -19.88
C GLN A 193 -33.12 42.23 -19.37
N ALA A 194 -32.46 43.03 -20.22
CA ALA A 194 -32.62 44.49 -20.22
C ALA A 194 -32.28 45.06 -21.63
N CYS A 195 -33.05 44.68 -22.65
CA CYS A 195 -33.55 45.51 -23.74
C CYS A 195 -34.29 44.65 -24.76
#